data_AF-A0A5C6PHH1-F1
#
_entry.id   AF-A0A5C6PHH1-F1
#
_cell.length_a   1.000
_cell.length_b   1.000
_cell.length_c   1.000
_cell.angle_alpha   90.00
_cell.angle_beta   90.00
_cell.angle_gamma   90.00
#
_symmetry.space_group_name_H-M   'P 1'
#
loop_
_entity.id
_entity.type
_entity.pdbx_description
1 polymer ?
#
loop_
_entity_poly.entity_id
_entity_poly.type
_entity_poly.pdbx_seq_one_letter_code
_entity_poly.pdbx_strand_id
1 'polypeptide(L)'
;MAEEGNKLTLRRLEAPIHKFIKVALPTDLERLQKHHNNVLKYQHSQQWDRLHQEQINASRTVQGPRPDYQESQTRSHRSGKLIGLKLQPK
;
A
#
# COMPACT_ATOMS: atom_id res chain seq x y z
N MET A 1 32.56 25.49 -9.30
CA MET A 1 32.47 24.26 -8.49
C MET A 1 31.04 23.90 -8.04
N ALA A 2 29.97 24.56 -8.54
CA ALA A 2 28.57 24.23 -8.16
C ALA A 2 27.88 23.18 -9.05
N GLU A 3 28.40 22.95 -10.26
CA GLU A 3 27.78 22.06 -11.27
C GLU A 3 27.94 20.57 -10.98
N GLU A 4 29.02 20.15 -10.30
CA GLU A 4 29.29 18.73 -10.02
C GLU A 4 28.44 18.17 -8.87
N GLY A 5 28.07 19.03 -7.90
CA GLY A 5 27.19 18.65 -6.79
C GLY A 5 25.77 18.30 -7.25
N ASN A 6 25.23 19.01 -8.23
CA ASN A 6 23.90 18.77 -8.79
C ASN A 6 23.84 17.52 -9.69
N LYS A 7 24.94 17.15 -10.34
CA LYS A 7 25.02 15.90 -11.13
C LYS A 7 25.02 14.66 -10.23
N LEU A 8 25.66 14.74 -9.05
CA LEU A 8 25.65 13.68 -8.05
C LEU A 8 24.26 13.49 -7.41
N THR A 9 23.47 14.56 -7.23
CA THR A 9 22.10 14.45 -6.71
C THR A 9 21.14 13.80 -7.71
N LEU A 10 21.26 14.12 -9.01
CA LEU A 10 20.46 13.47 -10.06
C LEU A 10 20.81 11.98 -10.21
N ARG A 11 22.09 11.60 -10.16
CA ARG A 11 22.52 10.19 -10.18
C ARG A 11 21.94 9.37 -9.03
N ARG A 12 21.74 9.98 -7.86
CA ARG A 12 21.09 9.32 -6.71
C ARG A 12 19.61 9.05 -6.93
N LEU A 13 18.95 9.78 -7.83
CA LEU A 13 17.55 9.57 -8.20
C LEU A 13 17.39 8.53 -9.31
N GLU A 14 18.42 8.25 -10.11
CA GLU A 14 18.36 7.26 -11.20
C GLU A 14 17.89 5.89 -10.71
N ALA A 15 18.46 5.37 -9.62
CA ALA A 15 18.07 4.06 -9.08
C ALA A 15 16.61 4.04 -8.55
N PRO A 16 16.16 5.00 -7.71
CA PRO A 16 14.75 5.12 -7.33
C PRO A 16 13.79 5.27 -8.52
N ILE A 17 14.12 6.11 -9.51
CA ILE A 17 13.30 6.32 -10.71
C ILE A 17 13.24 5.03 -11.53
N HIS A 18 14.37 4.36 -11.74
CA HIS A 18 14.41 3.10 -12.47
C HIS A 18 13.58 2.02 -11.77
N LYS A 19 13.66 1.92 -10.44
CA LYS A 19 12.81 1.02 -9.65
C LYS A 19 11.33 1.38 -9.76
N PHE A 20 10.99 2.67 -9.74
CA PHE A 20 9.61 3.12 -9.90
C PHE A 20 9.05 2.72 -11.27
N ILE A 21 9.79 3.01 -12.35
CA ILE A 21 9.36 2.73 -13.72
C ILE A 21 9.30 1.23 -14.00
N LYS A 22 10.28 0.45 -13.54
CA LYS A 22 10.40 -0.97 -13.89
C LYS A 22 9.60 -1.90 -12.98
N VAL A 23 9.32 -1.48 -11.75
CA VAL A 23 8.72 -2.37 -10.73
C VAL A 23 7.43 -1.78 -10.18
N ALA A 24 7.47 -0.59 -9.58
CA ALA A 24 6.31 -0.05 -8.87
C ALA A 24 5.16 0.26 -9.83
N LEU A 25 5.43 1.02 -10.90
CA LEU A 25 4.40 1.47 -11.85
C LEU A 25 3.69 0.29 -12.54
N PRO A 26 4.38 -0.73 -13.11
CA PRO A 26 3.71 -1.89 -13.67
C PRO A 26 2.87 -2.66 -12.65
N THR A 27 3.39 -2.84 -11.43
CA THR A 27 2.68 -3.54 -10.34
C THR A 27 1.41 -2.78 -9.93
N ASP A 28 1.49 -1.46 -9.81
CA ASP A 28 0.36 -0.63 -9.43
C ASP A 28 -0.71 -0.59 -10.54
N LEU A 29 -0.30 -0.55 -11.82
CA LEU A 29 -1.22 -0.66 -12.95
C LEU A 29 -1.97 -2.00 -12.98
N GLU A 30 -1.28 -3.11 -12.76
CA GLU A 30 -1.92 -4.44 -12.70
C GLU A 30 -2.94 -4.50 -11.55
N ARG A 31 -2.59 -3.94 -10.38
CA ARG A 31 -3.50 -3.86 -9.23
C ARG A 31 -4.71 -2.98 -9.53
N LEU A 32 -4.52 -1.83 -10.16
CA LEU A 32 -5.63 -0.95 -10.55
C LEU A 32 -6.56 -1.61 -11.57
N GLN A 33 -6.02 -2.36 -12.54
CA GLN A 33 -6.82 -3.14 -13.47
C GLN A 33 -7.66 -4.19 -12.73
N LYS A 34 -7.07 -4.88 -11.75
CA LYS A 34 -7.80 -5.84 -10.90
C LYS A 34 -8.92 -5.16 -10.10
N HIS A 35 -8.64 -4.01 -9.49
CA HIS A 35 -9.65 -3.24 -8.77
C HIS A 35 -10.81 -2.82 -9.67
N HIS A 36 -10.51 -2.34 -10.89
CA HIS A 36 -11.53 -1.99 -11.88
C HIS A 36 -12.47 -3.17 -12.18
N ASN A 37 -11.91 -4.36 -12.45
CA ASN A 37 -12.70 -5.57 -12.71
C ASN A 37 -13.57 -5.97 -11.51
N ASN A 38 -13.04 -5.83 -10.29
CA ASN A 38 -13.78 -6.14 -9.07
C ASN A 38 -14.94 -5.15 -8.83
N VAL A 39 -14.72 -3.85 -9.06
CA VAL A 39 -15.75 -2.81 -8.98
C VAL A 39 -16.91 -3.18 -9.92
N LEU A 40 -16.63 -3.49 -11.19
CA LEU A 40 -17.66 -3.91 -12.15
C LEU A 40 -18.40 -5.18 -11.69
N LYS A 41 -17.65 -6.19 -11.23
CA LYS A 41 -18.21 -7.45 -10.72
C LYS A 41 -19.15 -7.24 -9.54
N TYR A 42 -18.73 -6.45 -8.53
CA TYR A 42 -19.52 -6.21 -7.32
C TYR A 42 -20.72 -5.31 -7.59
N GLN A 43 -20.58 -4.33 -8.47
CA GLN A 43 -21.69 -3.50 -8.92
C GLN A 43 -22.75 -4.34 -9.62
N HIS A 44 -22.37 -5.20 -10.58
CA HIS A 44 -23.31 -6.06 -11.29
C HIS A 44 -24.01 -7.07 -10.37
N SER A 45 -23.30 -7.55 -9.34
CA SER A 45 -23.84 -8.50 -8.36
C SER A 45 -24.53 -7.84 -7.15
N GLN A 46 -24.67 -6.51 -7.15
CA GLN A 46 -25.24 -5.71 -6.05
C GLN A 46 -24.59 -5.97 -4.66
N GLN A 47 -23.29 -6.29 -4.64
CA GLN A 47 -22.54 -6.53 -3.41
C GLN A 47 -21.94 -5.23 -2.87
N TRP A 48 -22.79 -4.36 -2.32
CA TRP A 48 -22.44 -2.98 -1.96
C TRP A 48 -21.34 -2.85 -0.92
N ASP A 49 -21.33 -3.71 0.10
CA ASP A 49 -20.26 -3.71 1.11
C ASP A 49 -18.89 -4.00 0.50
N ARG A 50 -18.85 -4.96 -0.44
CA ARG A 50 -17.60 -5.30 -1.14
C ARG A 50 -17.21 -4.22 -2.14
N LEU A 51 -18.17 -3.61 -2.82
CA LEU A 51 -17.93 -2.49 -3.72
C LEU A 51 -17.29 -1.31 -2.97
N HIS A 52 -17.83 -0.95 -1.81
CA HIS A 52 -17.31 0.13 -0.97
C HIS A 52 -15.86 -0.15 -0.54
N GLN A 53 -15.58 -1.35 -0.04
CA GLN A 53 -14.22 -1.74 0.34
C GLN A 53 -13.25 -1.73 -0.86
N GLU A 54 -13.70 -2.19 -2.03
CA GLU A 54 -12.88 -2.21 -3.23
C GLU A 54 -12.51 -0.79 -3.68
N GLN A 55 -13.43 0.18 -3.58
CA GLN A 55 -13.17 1.59 -3.90
C GLN A 55 -12.14 2.22 -2.95
N ILE A 56 -12.19 1.89 -1.65
CA ILE A 56 -11.16 2.31 -0.68
C ILE A 56 -9.79 1.73 -1.06
N ASN A 57 -9.74 0.44 -1.39
CA ASN A 57 -8.50 -0.23 -1.77
C ASN A 57 -7.90 0.31 -3.08
N ALA A 58 -8.74 0.57 -4.08
CA ALA A 58 -8.31 1.21 -5.32
C ALA A 58 -7.71 2.60 -5.05
N SER A 59 -8.37 3.39 -4.20
CA SER A 59 -7.90 4.74 -3.83
C SER A 59 -6.55 4.71 -3.13
N ARG A 60 -6.31 3.73 -2.24
CA ARG A 60 -5.01 3.53 -1.59
C ARG A 60 -3.91 3.15 -2.58
N THR A 61 -4.23 2.36 -3.60
CA THR A 61 -3.26 1.99 -4.65
C THR A 61 -2.81 3.21 -5.44
N VAL A 62 -3.72 4.12 -5.81
CA VAL A 62 -3.36 5.38 -6.51
C VAL A 62 -2.53 6.32 -5.64
N GLN A 63 -2.85 6.40 -4.35
CA GLN A 63 -2.14 7.28 -3.41
C GLN A 63 -0.78 6.73 -2.97
N GLY A 64 -0.47 5.46 -3.28
CA GLY A 64 0.73 4.76 -2.86
C GLY A 64 0.78 4.50 -1.34
N PRO A 65 1.87 3.89 -0.82
CA PRO A 65 2.10 3.81 0.61
C PRO A 65 2.35 5.22 1.14
N ARG A 66 1.29 5.87 1.65
CA ARG A 66 1.46 6.90 2.66
C ARG A 66 2.12 6.21 3.87
N PRO A 67 3.18 6.78 4.48
CA PRO A 67 3.62 6.33 5.79
C PRO A 67 2.49 6.66 6.77
N ASP A 68 1.57 5.72 6.93
CA ASP A 68 0.34 5.94 7.65
C ASP A 68 0.62 5.90 9.15
N TYR A 69 0.18 6.94 9.84
CA TYR A 69 -0.11 6.99 11.27
C TYR A 69 -1.16 5.92 11.74
N GLN A 70 -1.47 4.93 10.90
CA GLN A 70 -2.41 3.81 11.15
C GLN A 70 -1.73 2.45 11.35
N GLU A 71 -0.41 2.40 11.60
CA GLU A 71 0.24 1.19 12.14
C GLU A 71 -0.14 0.90 13.62
N SER A 72 -0.90 1.78 14.28
CA SER A 72 -1.31 1.63 15.67
C SER A 72 -2.39 0.55 15.89
N GLN A 73 -3.32 0.35 14.95
CA GLN A 73 -4.48 -0.54 15.20
C GLN A 73 -4.17 -2.03 14.98
N THR A 74 -3.34 -2.37 13.99
CA THR A 74 -2.99 -3.77 13.69
C THR A 74 -1.91 -4.31 14.64
N ARG A 75 -1.05 -3.45 15.19
CA ARG A 75 -0.04 -3.82 16.19
C ARG A 75 -0.64 -4.03 17.58
N SER A 76 -1.71 -3.31 17.93
CA SER A 76 -2.45 -3.50 19.19
C SER A 76 -3.07 -4.90 19.30
N HIS A 77 -3.70 -5.41 18.23
CA HIS A 77 -4.31 -6.74 18.22
C HIS A 77 -3.30 -7.90 18.27
N ARG A 78 -2.08 -7.71 17.75
CA ARG A 78 -1.02 -8.73 17.84
C ARG A 78 -0.32 -8.71 19.21
N SER A 79 -0.22 -7.54 19.86
CA SER A 79 0.31 -7.44 21.22
C SER A 79 -0.62 -8.08 22.24
N GLY A 80 -1.94 -7.83 22.16
CA GLY A 80 -2.94 -8.40 23.07
C GLY A 80 -2.96 -9.95 23.13
N LYS A 81 -2.61 -10.63 22.04
CA LYS A 81 -2.59 -12.09 21.98
C LYS A 81 -1.32 -12.72 22.56
N LEU A 82 -0.22 -11.96 22.66
CA LEU A 82 1.03 -12.42 23.28
C LEU A 82 1.03 -12.26 24.81
N ILE A 83 0.29 -11.28 25.36
CA ILE A 83 0.13 -11.10 26.81
C ILE A 83 -0.89 -12.08 27.44
N GLY A 84 -1.89 -12.54 26.67
CA GLY A 84 -2.90 -13.50 27.15
C GLY A 84 -2.43 -14.95 27.32
N LEU A 85 -1.22 -15.31 26.84
CA LEU A 85 -0.66 -16.66 27.01
C LEU A 85 0.30 -16.80 28.19
N LYS A 86 0.50 -15.75 29.00
CA LYS A 86 1.41 -15.77 30.17
C LYS A 86 0.72 -15.72 31.54
N LEU A 87 -0.61 -15.78 31.60
CA LEU A 87 -1.35 -15.84 32.86
C LEU A 87 -2.23 -17.08 32.91
N GLN A 88 -1.59 -18.23 33.11
CA GLN A 88 -2.21 -19.42 33.69
C GLN A 88 -1.60 -19.55 35.09
N PRO A 89 -2.32 -19.26 36.19
CA PRO A 89 -1.83 -19.61 37.52
C PRO A 89 -1.86 -21.14 37.69
N LYS A 90 -0.85 -21.67 38.38
CA LYS A 90 -0.85 -23.05 38.87
C LYS A 90 -1.90 -23.24 39.97
#